data_AF-A0A9E6EN45-F1
#
_entry.id   AF-A0A9E6EN45-F1
#
_cell.length_a   1.000
_cell.length_b   1.000
_cell.length_c   1.000
_cell.angle_alpha   90.00
_cell.angle_beta   90.00
_cell.angle_gamma   90.00
#
_symmetry.space_group_name_H-M   'P 1'
#
loop_
_entity.id
_entity.type
_entity.pdbx_description
1 polymer ?
#
loop_
_entity_poly.entity_id
_entity_poly.type
_entity_poly.pdbx_seq_one_letter_code
_entity_poly.pdbx_strand_id
1 'polypeptide(L)'
;SDAYRFLASLQDQGVQGTLGFQWGNLAGEAALPRVVSGRVVLARAQWRWGPAVLAALRKEPGARERFLSIQRLRREQSLPRHLVLPEGDNELPVDLDNALCVEAFWGLVKQRESVILLEDLPNGDNLVATGPDGPYRHQLILAFLAEPREPPPAVPSPILSEVPVHHAPGSEWLYAKIYTGMHSAAALLGGVLGSFVQRVMTSGDADRWFFLRYADPDPHIRLRFHGTPDRIWGRVFPGLRQVLDPNLANGSVWRLQLDTYEPETLRYGGLGNQERAERIFMADSDAALGILAGNPGAEGERMRWCTALASVDAYFTSADLSVAQRLKNVRDRCAGFDKEFPLLGPALGQRFREERKGLEALLDQRPQGPRSGDLTYLEARTARIRPILGEMGILASVGALTTPMDAILASLIHMSVNRLLSSAQRAQEAVIYHMLARLYEGRLGRARTAVKDPPTC
;
A
#
# COMPACT_ATOMS: atom_id res chain seq x y z
N SER A 1 -7.61 15.88 -23.00
CA SER A 1 -7.48 16.53 -21.68
C SER A 1 -7.59 15.47 -20.62
N ASP A 2 -6.46 15.05 -20.06
CA ASP A 2 -6.40 13.96 -19.09
C ASP A 2 -6.96 14.38 -17.72
N ALA A 3 -7.04 15.69 -17.44
CA ALA A 3 -7.68 16.23 -16.25
C ALA A 3 -9.19 15.91 -16.21
N TYR A 4 -9.92 16.07 -17.33
CA TYR A 4 -11.35 15.72 -17.36
C TYR A 4 -11.58 14.22 -17.19
N ARG A 5 -10.73 13.37 -17.81
CA ARG A 5 -10.81 11.92 -17.62
C ARG A 5 -10.51 11.53 -16.18
N PHE A 6 -9.49 12.14 -15.58
CA PHE A 6 -9.14 11.92 -14.18
C PHE A 6 -10.30 12.27 -13.25
N LEU A 7 -10.90 13.46 -13.40
CA LEU A 7 -12.05 13.88 -12.59
C LEU A 7 -13.28 12.99 -12.81
N ALA A 8 -13.55 12.59 -14.06
CA ALA A 8 -14.64 11.67 -14.35
C ALA A 8 -14.41 10.28 -13.71
N SER A 9 -13.20 9.75 -13.76
CA SER A 9 -12.87 8.47 -13.12
C SER A 9 -12.85 8.55 -11.59
N LEU A 10 -12.62 9.73 -11.01
CA LEU A 10 -12.61 9.92 -9.55
C LEU A 10 -13.98 9.64 -8.92
N GLN A 11 -15.07 9.86 -9.66
CA GLN A 11 -16.43 9.56 -9.18
C GLN A 11 -16.65 8.05 -8.95
N ASP A 12 -15.89 7.20 -9.65
CA ASP A 12 -15.95 5.75 -9.54
C ASP A 12 -14.99 5.21 -8.46
N GLN A 13 -14.25 6.08 -7.77
CA GLN A 13 -13.28 5.67 -6.75
C GLN A 13 -13.98 5.06 -5.53
N GLY A 14 -13.67 3.80 -5.24
CA GLY A 14 -14.18 3.11 -4.05
C GLY A 14 -15.67 2.76 -4.11
N VAL A 15 -16.29 2.91 -5.28
CA VAL A 15 -17.67 2.54 -5.56
C VAL A 15 -17.74 1.58 -6.74
N GLN A 16 -18.78 0.76 -6.79
CA GLN A 16 -19.06 -0.07 -7.96
C GLN A 16 -20.00 0.72 -8.88
N GLY A 17 -19.44 1.42 -9.87
CA GLY A 17 -20.18 2.33 -10.77
C GLY A 17 -21.19 1.63 -11.69
N THR A 18 -21.14 0.31 -11.82
CA THR A 18 -22.08 -0.47 -12.64
C THR A 18 -22.64 -1.66 -11.87
N LEU A 19 -23.97 -1.76 -11.83
CA LEU A 19 -24.67 -2.94 -11.35
C LEU A 19 -24.96 -3.87 -12.54
N GLY A 20 -24.18 -4.94 -12.68
CA GLY A 20 -24.34 -5.90 -13.78
C GLY A 20 -23.72 -7.25 -13.44
N PHE A 21 -24.30 -8.33 -13.97
CA PHE A 21 -23.74 -9.67 -13.84
C PHE A 21 -22.54 -9.84 -14.78
N GLN A 22 -21.44 -10.41 -14.28
CA GLN A 22 -20.25 -10.70 -15.06
C GLN A 22 -19.89 -12.19 -14.96
N TRP A 23 -19.69 -12.82 -16.11
CA TRP A 23 -19.25 -14.22 -16.20
C TRP A 23 -17.78 -14.44 -15.80
N GLY A 24 -16.99 -13.36 -15.74
CA GLY A 24 -15.55 -13.44 -15.46
C GLY A 24 -14.85 -14.40 -16.43
N ASN A 25 -14.09 -15.35 -15.87
CA ASN A 25 -13.32 -16.33 -16.66
C ASN A 25 -14.21 -17.25 -17.53
N LEU A 26 -15.51 -17.38 -17.23
CA LEU A 26 -16.44 -18.20 -18.01
C LEU A 26 -16.98 -17.47 -19.25
N ALA A 27 -16.67 -16.19 -19.45
CA ALA A 27 -17.20 -15.41 -20.58
C ALA A 27 -16.85 -16.00 -21.97
N GLY A 28 -15.81 -16.84 -22.03
CA GLY A 28 -15.36 -17.51 -23.26
C GLY A 28 -16.06 -18.83 -23.59
N GLU A 29 -16.91 -19.37 -22.71
CA GLU A 29 -17.55 -20.69 -22.89
C GLU A 29 -18.51 -20.73 -24.09
N ALA A 30 -18.66 -21.93 -24.67
CA ALA A 30 -19.50 -22.14 -25.86
C ALA A 30 -20.99 -21.92 -25.57
N ALA A 31 -21.44 -22.20 -24.36
CA ALA A 31 -22.80 -21.96 -23.91
C ALA A 31 -22.80 -21.54 -22.45
N LEU A 32 -23.58 -20.51 -22.14
CA LEU A 32 -23.76 -19.99 -20.79
C LEU A 32 -25.26 -20.00 -20.45
N PRO A 33 -25.65 -20.55 -19.30
CA PRO A 33 -27.06 -20.66 -18.95
C PRO A 33 -27.64 -19.29 -18.58
N ARG A 34 -28.97 -19.19 -18.61
CA ARG A 34 -29.67 -18.05 -18.02
C ARG A 34 -29.39 -18.01 -16.52
N VAL A 35 -29.04 -16.84 -16.00
CA VAL A 35 -28.85 -16.60 -14.56
C VAL A 35 -30.04 -15.85 -14.02
N VAL A 36 -30.66 -16.38 -12.97
CA VAL A 36 -31.87 -15.81 -12.36
C VAL A 36 -31.67 -15.68 -10.85
N SER A 37 -32.12 -14.56 -10.29
CA SER A 37 -32.28 -14.37 -8.85
C SER A 37 -33.74 -14.01 -8.55
N GLY A 38 -34.45 -14.92 -7.90
CA GLY A 38 -35.90 -14.80 -7.70
C GLY A 38 -36.65 -14.71 -9.04
N ARG A 39 -37.27 -13.56 -9.32
CA ARG A 39 -37.99 -13.28 -10.57
C ARG A 39 -37.20 -12.43 -11.57
N VAL A 40 -35.94 -12.12 -11.26
CA VAL A 40 -35.09 -11.24 -12.07
C VAL A 40 -34.09 -12.07 -12.85
N VAL A 41 -34.12 -11.95 -14.18
CA VAL A 41 -33.08 -12.51 -15.06
C VAL A 41 -31.88 -11.57 -15.02
N LEU A 42 -30.77 -12.03 -14.42
CA LEU A 42 -29.52 -11.27 -14.30
C LEU A 42 -28.66 -11.37 -15.57
N ALA A 43 -28.73 -12.52 -16.26
CA ALA A 43 -28.10 -12.73 -17.56
C ALA A 43 -28.96 -13.68 -18.40
N ARG A 44 -29.16 -13.35 -19.68
CA ARG A 44 -29.83 -14.22 -20.66
C ARG A 44 -28.94 -15.43 -20.96
N ALA A 45 -29.55 -16.57 -21.34
CA ALA A 45 -28.76 -17.66 -21.88
C ALA A 45 -28.04 -17.20 -23.16
N GLN A 46 -26.80 -17.64 -23.31
CA GLN A 46 -25.89 -17.18 -24.35
C GLN A 46 -25.23 -18.38 -25.03
N TRP A 47 -25.08 -18.30 -26.35
CA TRP A 47 -24.36 -19.30 -27.15
C TRP A 47 -23.29 -18.61 -27.99
N ARG A 48 -22.08 -19.13 -27.96
CA ARG A 48 -20.93 -18.61 -28.70
C ARG A 48 -20.61 -19.55 -29.85
N TRP A 49 -20.76 -19.05 -31.07
CA TRP A 49 -20.27 -19.74 -32.26
C TRP A 49 -18.88 -19.24 -32.61
N GLY A 50 -17.88 -20.06 -32.29
CA GLY A 50 -16.48 -19.76 -32.58
C GLY A 50 -16.05 -20.06 -34.03
N PRO A 51 -14.75 -19.92 -34.32
CA PRO A 51 -14.23 -20.05 -35.69
C PRO A 51 -14.55 -21.38 -36.37
N ALA A 52 -14.55 -22.50 -35.63
CA ALA A 52 -14.83 -23.82 -36.17
C ALA A 52 -16.26 -23.94 -36.71
N VAL A 53 -17.25 -23.43 -35.97
CA VAL A 53 -18.67 -23.45 -36.36
C VAL A 53 -18.88 -22.59 -37.60
N LEU A 54 -18.36 -21.36 -37.60
CA LEU A 54 -18.50 -20.46 -38.74
C LEU A 54 -17.77 -20.96 -39.98
N ALA A 55 -16.60 -21.59 -39.82
CA ALA A 55 -15.88 -22.21 -40.94
C ALA A 55 -16.62 -23.39 -41.56
N ALA A 56 -17.32 -24.20 -40.76
CA ALA A 56 -18.18 -25.26 -41.28
C ALA A 56 -19.33 -24.67 -42.10
N LEU A 57 -20.03 -23.65 -41.57
CA LEU A 57 -21.13 -22.98 -42.28
C LEU A 57 -20.69 -22.27 -43.57
N ARG A 58 -19.45 -21.76 -43.63
CA ARG A 58 -18.88 -21.16 -44.87
C ARG A 58 -18.71 -22.17 -46.00
N LYS A 59 -18.49 -23.44 -45.68
CA LYS A 59 -18.26 -24.51 -46.68
C LYS A 59 -19.56 -25.01 -47.31
N GLU A 60 -20.72 -24.66 -46.74
CA GLU A 60 -22.00 -25.08 -47.26
C GLU A 60 -22.29 -24.45 -48.62
N PRO A 61 -22.66 -25.25 -49.65
CA PRO A 61 -22.72 -24.82 -51.04
C PRO A 61 -23.87 -23.86 -51.36
N GLY A 62 -24.89 -23.81 -50.50
CA GLY A 62 -26.10 -23.04 -50.75
C GLY A 62 -26.92 -22.75 -49.49
N ALA A 63 -27.98 -21.95 -49.67
CA ALA A 63 -28.87 -21.53 -48.60
C ALA A 63 -29.59 -22.70 -47.92
N ARG A 64 -29.99 -23.70 -48.71
CA ARG A 64 -30.68 -24.89 -48.21
C ARG A 64 -29.78 -25.72 -47.29
N GLU A 65 -28.54 -25.96 -47.70
CA GLU A 65 -27.58 -26.75 -46.94
C GLU A 65 -27.17 -26.03 -45.65
N ARG A 66 -26.96 -24.70 -45.72
CA ARG A 66 -26.76 -23.88 -44.51
C ARG A 66 -27.92 -23.97 -43.54
N PHE A 67 -29.15 -23.85 -44.02
CA PHE A 67 -30.33 -23.99 -43.17
C PHE A 67 -30.35 -25.36 -42.48
N LEU A 68 -30.11 -26.45 -43.21
CA LEU A 68 -30.05 -27.80 -42.64
C LEU A 68 -28.92 -27.95 -41.61
N SER A 69 -27.74 -27.37 -41.86
CA SER A 69 -26.62 -27.39 -40.91
C SER A 69 -26.90 -26.57 -39.66
N ILE A 70 -27.58 -25.43 -39.78
CA ILE A 70 -28.06 -24.66 -38.62
C ILE A 70 -29.13 -25.43 -37.84
N GLN A 71 -30.03 -26.18 -38.50
CA GLN A 71 -30.97 -27.06 -37.80
C GLN A 71 -30.27 -28.19 -37.04
N ARG A 72 -29.15 -28.72 -37.54
CA ARG A 72 -28.33 -29.70 -36.81
C ARG A 72 -27.69 -29.06 -35.59
N LEU A 73 -27.04 -27.91 -35.76
CA LEU A 73 -26.44 -27.14 -34.65
C LEU A 73 -27.47 -26.80 -33.57
N ARG A 74 -28.69 -26.42 -33.99
CA ARG A 74 -29.80 -26.16 -33.07
C ARG A 74 -30.16 -27.38 -32.22
N ARG A 75 -30.19 -28.58 -32.80
CA ARG A 75 -30.45 -29.81 -32.05
C ARG A 75 -29.29 -30.19 -31.13
N GLU A 76 -28.07 -30.07 -31.62
CA GLU A 76 -26.85 -30.41 -30.87
C GLU A 76 -26.62 -29.50 -29.66
N GLN A 77 -26.91 -28.20 -29.80
CA GLN A 77 -26.70 -27.20 -28.76
C GLN A 77 -27.98 -26.84 -27.99
N SER A 78 -29.09 -27.54 -28.26
CA SER A 78 -30.41 -27.27 -27.69
C SER A 78 -30.84 -25.80 -27.83
N LEU A 79 -30.63 -25.20 -29.00
CA LEU A 79 -30.96 -23.78 -29.23
C LEU A 79 -32.49 -23.58 -29.34
N PRO A 80 -33.04 -22.49 -28.75
CA PRO A 80 -34.43 -22.13 -28.96
C PRO A 80 -34.68 -21.74 -30.43
N ARG A 81 -35.96 -21.69 -30.83
CA ARG A 81 -36.36 -21.24 -32.17
C ARG A 81 -35.93 -19.79 -32.43
N HIS A 82 -36.21 -18.92 -31.46
CA HIS A 82 -35.93 -17.49 -31.55
C HIS A 82 -34.69 -17.14 -30.73
N LEU A 83 -33.74 -16.50 -31.38
CA LEU A 83 -32.52 -15.97 -30.80
C LEU A 83 -32.39 -14.49 -31.13
N VAL A 84 -31.42 -13.84 -30.51
CA VAL A 84 -31.02 -12.46 -30.81
C VAL A 84 -29.54 -12.41 -31.08
N LEU A 85 -29.16 -11.67 -32.14
CA LEU A 85 -27.81 -11.24 -32.41
C LEU A 85 -27.63 -9.80 -31.88
N PRO A 86 -26.85 -9.59 -30.79
CA PRO A 86 -26.54 -8.24 -30.32
C PRO A 86 -25.54 -7.54 -31.28
N GLU A 87 -25.81 -6.29 -31.62
CA GLU A 87 -25.02 -5.45 -32.51
C GLU A 87 -24.91 -4.01 -31.97
N GLY A 88 -23.90 -3.76 -31.14
CA GLY A 88 -23.81 -2.50 -30.39
C GLY A 88 -25.02 -2.34 -29.48
N ASP A 89 -25.75 -1.22 -29.65
CA ASP A 89 -26.99 -0.95 -28.90
C ASP A 89 -28.23 -1.62 -29.52
N ASN A 90 -28.09 -2.31 -30.66
CA ASN A 90 -29.21 -2.96 -31.35
C ASN A 90 -29.28 -4.45 -31.04
N GLU A 91 -30.50 -4.98 -31.03
CA GLU A 91 -30.78 -6.42 -30.92
C GLU A 91 -31.52 -6.91 -32.17
N LEU A 92 -30.89 -7.81 -32.93
CA LEU A 92 -31.44 -8.33 -34.18
C LEU A 92 -32.09 -9.71 -33.94
N PRO A 93 -33.42 -9.85 -34.06
CA PRO A 93 -34.08 -11.13 -33.85
C PRO A 93 -33.79 -12.11 -34.99
N VAL A 94 -33.60 -13.38 -34.64
CA VAL A 94 -33.29 -14.48 -35.56
C VAL A 94 -34.28 -15.62 -35.32
N ASP A 95 -35.20 -15.84 -36.25
CA ASP A 95 -36.07 -17.03 -36.27
C ASP A 95 -35.35 -18.15 -37.04
N LEU A 96 -34.84 -19.13 -36.29
CA LEU A 96 -34.14 -20.26 -36.86
C LEU A 96 -35.04 -21.20 -37.67
N ASP A 97 -36.38 -21.16 -37.54
CA ASP A 97 -37.28 -21.95 -38.41
C ASP A 97 -37.55 -21.27 -39.76
N ASN A 98 -37.23 -19.99 -39.92
CA ASN A 98 -37.45 -19.25 -41.15
C ASN A 98 -36.17 -19.22 -42.01
N ALA A 99 -36.18 -19.94 -43.13
CA ALA A 99 -35.02 -20.03 -44.02
C ALA A 99 -34.52 -18.67 -44.55
N LEU A 100 -35.42 -17.70 -44.80
CA LEU A 100 -35.03 -16.35 -45.23
C LEU A 100 -34.36 -15.58 -44.09
N CYS A 101 -34.84 -15.75 -42.86
CA CYS A 101 -34.25 -15.14 -41.68
C CYS A 101 -32.85 -15.72 -41.40
N VAL A 102 -32.69 -17.04 -41.53
CA VAL A 102 -31.40 -17.73 -41.40
C VAL A 102 -30.39 -17.22 -42.44
N GLU A 103 -30.81 -17.02 -43.69
CA GLU A 103 -29.93 -16.48 -44.73
C GLU A 103 -29.57 -15.01 -44.50
N ALA A 104 -30.52 -14.19 -44.03
CA ALA A 104 -30.24 -12.81 -43.64
C ALA A 104 -29.25 -12.75 -42.47
N PHE A 105 -29.48 -13.55 -41.42
CA PHE A 105 -28.57 -13.71 -40.30
C PHE A 105 -27.17 -14.14 -40.77
N TRP A 106 -27.07 -15.13 -41.65
CA TRP A 106 -25.81 -15.56 -42.23
C TRP A 106 -25.08 -14.41 -42.96
N GLY A 107 -25.82 -13.59 -43.71
CA GLY A 107 -25.31 -12.40 -44.36
C GLY A 107 -24.57 -11.44 -43.42
N LEU A 108 -25.07 -11.29 -42.18
CA LEU A 108 -24.51 -10.42 -41.14
C LEU A 108 -23.26 -11.01 -40.47
N VAL A 109 -23.17 -12.34 -40.37
CA VAL A 109 -22.14 -12.99 -39.56
C VAL A 109 -21.04 -13.72 -40.35
N LYS A 110 -21.23 -13.93 -41.66
CA LYS A 110 -20.30 -14.72 -42.50
C LYS A 110 -18.85 -14.24 -42.49
N GLN A 111 -18.59 -12.95 -42.24
CA GLN A 111 -17.24 -12.38 -42.17
C GLN A 111 -16.65 -12.32 -40.75
N ARG A 112 -17.43 -12.69 -39.71
CA ARG A 112 -16.98 -12.62 -38.31
C ARG A 112 -16.17 -13.85 -37.93
N GLU A 113 -15.23 -13.70 -37.00
CA GLU A 113 -14.47 -14.84 -36.46
C GLU A 113 -15.25 -15.58 -35.36
N SER A 114 -16.11 -14.87 -34.64
CA SER A 114 -17.02 -15.45 -33.66
C SER A 114 -18.31 -14.65 -33.56
N VAL A 115 -19.37 -15.30 -33.10
CA VAL A 115 -20.68 -14.69 -32.87
C VAL A 115 -21.17 -15.09 -31.49
N ILE A 116 -21.81 -14.14 -30.82
CA ILE A 116 -22.55 -14.38 -29.59
C ILE A 116 -24.04 -14.27 -29.94
N LEU A 117 -24.81 -15.27 -29.54
CA LEU A 117 -26.27 -15.30 -29.68
C LEU A 117 -26.88 -15.31 -28.29
N LEU A 118 -27.93 -14.54 -28.09
CA LEU A 118 -28.65 -14.44 -26.84
C LEU A 118 -30.05 -15.03 -26.97
N GLU A 119 -30.55 -15.58 -25.88
CA GLU A 119 -31.92 -16.10 -25.79
C GLU A 119 -32.93 -14.96 -25.96
N ASP A 120 -33.90 -15.08 -26.87
CA ASP A 120 -34.92 -14.04 -27.07
C ASP A 120 -35.91 -13.92 -25.89
N LEU A 121 -35.83 -12.81 -25.14
CA LEU A 121 -36.70 -12.49 -24.00
C LEU A 121 -37.03 -10.98 -23.92
N PRO A 122 -38.27 -10.61 -23.54
CA PRO A 122 -39.46 -11.47 -23.45
C PRO A 122 -39.90 -11.93 -24.86
N ASN A 123 -40.50 -13.14 -24.96
CA ASN A 123 -40.92 -13.72 -26.23
C ASN A 123 -42.43 -14.02 -26.27
N GLY A 124 -43.02 -14.01 -27.47
CA GLY A 124 -44.39 -14.48 -27.76
C GLY A 124 -45.43 -14.08 -26.70
N ASP A 125 -45.98 -15.09 -26.01
CA ASP A 125 -47.04 -14.98 -25.01
C ASP A 125 -46.60 -14.33 -23.68
N ASN A 126 -45.31 -14.10 -23.49
CA ASN A 126 -44.74 -13.45 -22.29
C ASN A 126 -44.65 -11.92 -22.43
N LEU A 127 -45.17 -11.35 -23.51
CA LEU A 127 -45.26 -9.90 -23.69
C LEU A 127 -46.37 -9.35 -22.78
N VAL A 128 -45.99 -8.49 -21.83
CA VAL A 128 -46.92 -7.96 -20.82
C VAL A 128 -47.50 -6.58 -21.17
N ALA A 129 -46.97 -5.90 -22.19
CA ALA A 129 -47.52 -4.63 -22.68
C ALA A 129 -48.41 -4.89 -23.90
N THR A 130 -49.64 -4.40 -23.88
CA THR A 130 -50.62 -4.54 -24.97
C THR A 130 -51.22 -3.19 -25.33
N GLY A 131 -51.52 -2.99 -26.61
CA GLY A 131 -52.24 -1.82 -27.12
C GLY A 131 -53.16 -2.21 -28.29
N PRO A 132 -53.71 -1.24 -29.02
CA PRO A 132 -54.71 -1.48 -30.07
C PRO A 132 -54.25 -2.44 -31.18
N ASP A 133 -52.96 -2.42 -31.52
CA ASP A 133 -52.36 -3.26 -32.57
C ASP A 133 -51.79 -4.59 -32.05
N GLY A 134 -52.02 -4.92 -30.76
CA GLY A 134 -51.57 -6.17 -30.13
C GLY A 134 -50.46 -5.97 -29.09
N PRO A 135 -49.68 -7.04 -28.80
CA PRO A 135 -48.63 -7.00 -27.79
C PRO A 135 -47.35 -6.31 -28.27
N TYR A 136 -46.67 -5.61 -27.36
CA TYR A 136 -45.47 -4.82 -27.62
C TYR A 136 -44.27 -5.29 -26.80
N ARG A 137 -43.08 -5.24 -27.42
CA ARG A 137 -41.81 -5.23 -26.69
C ARG A 137 -41.59 -3.85 -26.10
N HIS A 138 -41.24 -3.79 -24.83
CA HIS A 138 -41.00 -2.54 -24.12
C HIS A 138 -39.81 -2.70 -23.16
N GLN A 139 -39.19 -1.57 -22.82
CA GLN A 139 -38.13 -1.48 -21.82
C GLN A 139 -38.53 -0.43 -20.79
N LEU A 140 -38.34 -0.75 -19.51
CA LEU A 140 -38.51 0.19 -18.41
C LEU A 140 -37.15 0.49 -17.81
N ILE A 141 -36.79 1.77 -17.73
CA ILE A 141 -35.55 2.24 -17.10
C ILE A 141 -35.90 2.67 -15.67
N LEU A 142 -35.37 1.97 -14.68
CA LEU A 142 -35.59 2.24 -13.26
C LEU A 142 -34.31 2.83 -12.65
N ALA A 143 -34.43 4.01 -12.02
CA ALA A 143 -33.34 4.63 -11.28
C ALA A 143 -33.44 4.26 -9.80
N PHE A 144 -32.34 3.72 -9.24
CA PHE A 144 -32.22 3.42 -7.81
C PHE A 144 -31.36 4.49 -7.15
N LEU A 145 -31.82 4.99 -6.00
CA LEU A 145 -31.04 5.89 -5.16
C LEU A 145 -30.46 5.07 -4.00
N ALA A 146 -29.14 5.09 -3.85
CA ALA A 146 -28.52 4.60 -2.64
C ALA A 146 -28.84 5.57 -1.49
N GLU A 147 -29.10 5.03 -0.29
CA GLU A 147 -29.14 5.89 0.89
C GLU A 147 -27.80 6.63 1.02
N PRO A 148 -27.81 7.96 1.25
CA PRO A 148 -26.59 8.72 1.35
C PRO A 148 -25.76 8.16 2.51
N ARG A 149 -24.61 7.57 2.18
CA ARG A 149 -23.60 7.27 3.19
C ARG A 149 -23.02 8.58 3.66
N GLU A 150 -23.03 8.84 4.97
CA GLU A 150 -22.35 10.02 5.50
C GLU A 150 -20.92 10.04 4.97
N PRO A 151 -20.51 11.12 4.25
CA PRO A 151 -19.15 11.22 3.79
C PRO A 151 -18.25 11.18 5.03
N PRO A 152 -17.09 10.49 4.97
CA PRO A 152 -16.13 10.56 6.06
C PRO A 152 -15.85 12.04 6.35
N PRO A 153 -15.66 12.43 7.62
CA PRO A 153 -15.42 13.81 7.99
C PRO A 153 -14.28 14.35 7.13
N ALA A 154 -14.52 15.49 6.48
CA ALA A 154 -13.54 16.14 5.63
C ALA A 154 -12.26 16.36 6.46
N VAL A 155 -11.16 15.72 6.06
CA VAL A 155 -9.86 16.02 6.63
C VAL A 155 -9.57 17.47 6.26
N PRO A 156 -9.24 18.35 7.23
CA PRO A 156 -8.84 19.72 6.91
C PRO A 156 -7.73 19.63 5.88
N SER A 157 -7.96 20.18 4.69
CA SER A 157 -6.89 20.32 3.72
C SER A 157 -5.91 21.32 4.33
N PRO A 158 -4.65 20.94 4.58
CA PRO A 158 -3.66 21.92 5.01
C PRO A 158 -3.66 23.00 3.93
N ILE A 159 -3.71 24.27 4.36
CA ILE A 159 -3.54 25.40 3.46
C ILE A 159 -2.18 25.20 2.79
N LEU A 160 -2.19 24.78 1.52
CA LEU A 160 -0.99 24.60 0.69
C LEU A 160 -0.44 25.99 0.36
N SER A 161 0.22 26.61 1.33
CA SER A 161 0.90 27.89 1.20
C SER A 161 2.41 27.76 1.31
N GLU A 162 2.94 26.58 1.64
CA GLU A 162 4.39 26.39 1.79
C GLU A 162 5.00 26.12 0.42
N VAL A 163 5.84 27.05 -0.04
CA VAL A 163 6.69 26.87 -1.22
C VAL A 163 7.64 25.69 -0.93
N PRO A 164 7.72 24.69 -1.82
CA PRO A 164 8.69 23.60 -1.68
C PRO A 164 10.11 24.14 -1.51
N VAL A 165 10.81 23.65 -0.49
CA VAL A 165 12.21 24.01 -0.23
C VAL A 165 13.10 22.99 -0.93
N HIS A 166 14.04 23.47 -1.74
CA HIS A 166 14.99 22.62 -2.46
C HIS A 166 16.42 23.04 -2.11
N HIS A 167 17.23 22.08 -1.68
CA HIS A 167 18.64 22.27 -1.38
C HIS A 167 19.48 21.53 -2.42
N ALA A 168 19.89 22.25 -3.46
CA ALA A 168 20.68 21.69 -4.57
C ALA A 168 22.15 21.43 -4.15
N PRO A 169 22.88 20.55 -4.87
CA PRO A 169 24.31 20.40 -4.67
C PRO A 169 25.04 21.76 -4.75
N GLY A 170 25.89 22.04 -3.76
CA GLY A 170 26.54 23.33 -3.54
C GLY A 170 25.94 24.17 -2.40
N SER A 171 24.76 23.82 -1.88
CA SER A 171 24.12 24.55 -0.76
C SER A 171 24.64 24.13 0.62
N GLU A 172 24.02 24.58 1.70
CA GLU A 172 24.26 24.12 3.08
C GLU A 172 24.01 22.62 3.31
N TRP A 173 23.38 21.90 2.37
CA TRP A 173 23.16 20.46 2.46
C TRP A 173 23.99 19.68 1.45
N LEU A 174 24.74 18.70 1.93
CA LEU A 174 25.24 17.59 1.11
C LEU A 174 24.24 16.45 1.18
N TYR A 175 23.72 16.03 0.04
CA TYR A 175 22.92 14.82 -0.09
C TYR A 175 23.57 13.85 -1.08
N ALA A 176 24.06 12.73 -0.55
CA ALA A 176 24.71 11.67 -1.30
C ALA A 176 23.86 10.39 -1.29
N LYS A 177 23.64 9.81 -2.46
CA LYS A 177 23.13 8.45 -2.67
C LYS A 177 24.31 7.50 -2.89
N ILE A 178 24.49 6.56 -1.97
CA ILE A 178 25.56 5.56 -1.96
C ILE A 178 24.94 4.21 -2.30
N TYR A 179 25.05 3.80 -3.56
CA TYR A 179 24.45 2.57 -4.06
C TYR A 179 25.30 1.35 -3.67
N THR A 180 24.69 0.43 -2.92
CA THR A 180 25.35 -0.70 -2.26
C THR A 180 24.32 -1.79 -1.93
N GLY A 181 24.76 -3.05 -1.78
CA GLY A 181 23.87 -4.17 -1.47
C GLY A 181 23.23 -4.02 -0.08
N MET A 182 22.05 -4.60 0.15
CA MET A 182 21.30 -4.47 1.41
C MET A 182 22.11 -4.91 2.65
N HIS A 183 22.88 -6.00 2.53
CA HIS A 183 23.77 -6.47 3.59
C HIS A 183 25.03 -5.60 3.72
N SER A 184 25.65 -5.23 2.59
CA SER A 184 26.82 -4.34 2.55
C SER A 184 26.54 -2.96 3.15
N ALA A 185 25.30 -2.46 3.03
CA ALA A 185 24.87 -1.21 3.64
C ALA A 185 25.04 -1.21 5.17
N ALA A 186 24.72 -2.32 5.84
CA ALA A 186 24.89 -2.43 7.29
C ALA A 186 26.37 -2.41 7.69
N ALA A 187 27.23 -3.12 6.95
CA ALA A 187 28.67 -3.12 7.19
C ALA A 187 29.31 -1.75 6.92
N LEU A 188 28.88 -1.05 5.87
CA LEU A 188 29.34 0.31 5.56
C LEU A 188 28.96 1.29 6.67
N LEU A 189 27.70 1.25 7.13
CA LEU A 189 27.19 2.10 8.20
C LEU A 189 27.89 1.81 9.54
N GLY A 190 27.94 0.54 9.97
CA GLY A 190 28.60 0.14 11.23
C GLY A 190 30.12 0.26 11.22
N GLY A 191 30.74 0.38 10.03
CA GLY A 191 32.18 0.53 9.86
C GLY A 191 32.57 1.89 9.31
N VAL A 192 32.93 1.92 8.03
CA VAL A 192 33.67 3.03 7.42
C VAL A 192 32.89 4.36 7.41
N LEU A 193 31.58 4.32 7.12
CA LEU A 193 30.73 5.51 7.14
C LEU A 193 30.46 5.98 8.56
N GLY A 194 30.26 5.06 9.51
CA GLY A 194 30.07 5.40 10.91
C GLY A 194 31.27 6.14 11.49
N SER A 195 32.50 5.63 11.26
CA SER A 195 33.72 6.33 11.67
C SER A 195 33.90 7.68 10.97
N PHE A 196 33.52 7.79 9.69
CA PHE A 196 33.59 9.06 8.96
C PHE A 196 32.62 10.10 9.54
N VAL A 197 31.36 9.72 9.76
CA VAL A 197 30.35 10.56 10.39
C VAL A 197 30.83 11.07 11.75
N GLN A 198 31.36 10.18 12.61
CA GLN A 198 31.89 10.58 13.91
C GLN A 198 32.97 11.65 13.79
N ARG A 199 33.93 11.48 12.86
CA ARG A 199 34.98 12.49 12.62
C ARG A 199 34.40 13.84 12.19
N VAL A 200 33.46 13.84 11.25
CA VAL A 200 32.81 15.06 10.73
C VAL A 200 32.04 15.80 11.82
N MET A 201 31.32 15.06 12.67
CA MET A 201 30.55 15.67 13.76
C MET A 201 31.45 16.18 14.89
N THR A 202 32.55 15.46 15.21
CA THR A 202 33.51 15.89 16.24
C THR A 202 34.34 17.10 15.80
N SER A 203 34.70 17.22 14.52
CA SER A 203 35.41 18.39 14.00
C SER A 203 34.53 19.65 13.90
N GLY A 204 33.20 19.47 13.94
CA GLY A 204 32.23 20.55 13.70
C GLY A 204 32.19 20.98 12.23
N ASP A 205 32.60 20.11 11.28
CA ASP A 205 32.47 20.39 9.85
C ASP A 205 31.01 20.29 9.37
N ALA A 206 30.15 19.61 10.12
CA ALA A 206 28.69 19.61 9.98
C ALA A 206 28.02 19.77 11.35
N ASP A 207 26.84 20.39 11.38
CA ASP A 207 26.02 20.56 12.59
C ASP A 207 24.87 19.54 12.70
N ARG A 208 24.42 19.01 11.56
CA ARG A 208 23.42 17.94 11.48
C ARG A 208 23.82 16.93 10.43
N TRP A 209 23.40 15.70 10.66
CA TRP A 209 23.52 14.63 9.69
C TRP A 209 22.42 13.60 9.93
N PHE A 210 22.08 12.83 8.91
CA PHE A 210 21.25 11.64 9.07
C PHE A 210 21.34 10.75 7.83
N PHE A 211 20.91 9.50 7.97
CA PHE A 211 20.77 8.60 6.83
C PHE A 211 19.39 7.97 6.72
N LEU A 212 19.10 7.45 5.53
CA LEU A 212 17.96 6.59 5.23
C LEU A 212 18.44 5.41 4.38
N ARG A 213 17.73 4.28 4.43
CA ARG A 213 17.90 3.18 3.49
C ARG A 213 16.78 3.21 2.46
N TYR A 214 17.10 3.04 1.19
CA TYR A 214 16.13 3.07 0.09
C TYR A 214 16.45 1.97 -0.93
N ALA A 215 15.47 1.61 -1.76
CA ALA A 215 15.61 0.52 -2.73
C ALA A 215 15.14 0.84 -4.16
N ASP A 216 14.82 2.11 -4.45
CA ASP A 216 14.27 2.52 -5.75
C ASP A 216 15.20 3.56 -6.44
N PRO A 217 15.70 3.30 -7.67
CA PRO A 217 15.51 2.07 -8.46
C PRO A 217 16.32 0.87 -7.96
N ASP A 218 17.40 1.12 -7.22
CA ASP A 218 18.29 0.10 -6.66
C ASP A 218 18.56 0.35 -5.16
N PRO A 219 19.00 -0.66 -4.38
CA PRO A 219 19.42 -0.49 -3.00
C PRO A 219 20.52 0.57 -2.81
N HIS A 220 20.28 1.53 -1.92
CA HIS A 220 21.24 2.59 -1.59
C HIS A 220 21.02 3.18 -0.20
N ILE A 221 22.08 3.81 0.32
CA ILE A 221 22.02 4.69 1.49
C ILE A 221 21.87 6.13 1.01
N ARG A 222 20.90 6.85 1.55
CA ARG A 222 20.78 8.31 1.41
C ARG A 222 21.45 8.94 2.61
N LEU A 223 22.64 9.48 2.45
CA LEU A 223 23.42 10.13 3.50
C LEU A 223 23.35 11.64 3.33
N ARG A 224 23.01 12.36 4.40
CA ARG A 224 22.86 13.81 4.39
C ARG A 224 23.68 14.46 5.49
N PHE A 225 24.31 15.58 5.17
CA PHE A 225 24.99 16.47 6.11
C PHE A 225 24.54 17.91 5.89
N HIS A 226 24.46 18.67 6.97
CA HIS A 226 24.16 20.10 6.96
C HIS A 226 25.27 20.88 7.64
N GLY A 227 25.63 22.03 7.08
CA GLY A 227 26.58 22.96 7.67
C GLY A 227 26.91 24.09 6.69
N THR A 228 27.96 24.85 6.98
CA THR A 228 28.39 25.92 6.07
C THR A 228 28.86 25.33 4.73
N PRO A 229 28.47 25.89 3.57
CA PRO A 229 28.83 25.37 2.25
C PRO A 229 30.34 25.11 2.08
N ASP A 230 31.20 26.01 2.56
CA ASP A 230 32.66 25.86 2.47
C ASP A 230 33.18 24.59 3.17
N ARG A 231 32.63 24.25 4.34
CA ARG A 231 33.03 23.03 5.07
C ARG A 231 32.41 21.79 4.44
N ILE A 232 31.14 21.86 4.09
CA ILE A 232 30.41 20.73 3.49
C ILE A 232 31.05 20.31 2.16
N TRP A 233 31.28 21.25 1.26
CA TRP A 233 31.80 20.95 -0.08
C TRP A 233 33.32 20.95 -0.15
N GLY A 234 34.00 21.72 0.72
CA GLY A 234 35.46 21.76 0.77
C GLY A 234 36.12 20.68 1.63
N ARG A 235 35.40 20.08 2.59
CA ARG A 235 35.95 19.07 3.51
C ARG A 235 35.13 17.80 3.59
N VAL A 236 33.83 17.91 3.85
CA VAL A 236 32.96 16.73 4.08
C VAL A 236 32.82 15.90 2.80
N PHE A 237 32.45 16.50 1.66
CA PHE A 237 32.31 15.75 0.42
C PHE A 237 33.63 15.12 -0.07
N PRO A 238 34.78 15.84 -0.13
CA PRO A 238 36.06 15.23 -0.46
C PRO A 238 36.45 14.09 0.48
N GLY A 239 36.22 14.26 1.79
CA GLY A 239 36.47 13.21 2.79
C GLY A 239 35.57 11.98 2.60
N LEU A 240 34.29 12.18 2.27
CA LEU A 240 33.36 11.09 1.97
C LEU A 240 33.83 10.28 0.76
N ARG A 241 34.26 10.96 -0.31
CA ARG A 241 34.82 10.30 -1.51
C ARG A 241 36.04 9.46 -1.14
N GLN A 242 37.02 10.06 -0.45
CA GLN A 242 38.24 9.37 -0.03
C GLN A 242 37.95 8.12 0.80
N VAL A 243 36.96 8.19 1.69
CA VAL A 243 36.55 7.06 2.53
C VAL A 243 35.88 5.94 1.72
N LEU A 244 35.16 6.30 0.66
CA LEU A 244 34.43 5.35 -0.19
C LEU A 244 35.27 4.80 -1.36
N ASP A 245 36.41 5.40 -1.71
CA ASP A 245 37.26 4.98 -2.83
C ASP A 245 37.62 3.48 -2.78
N PRO A 246 38.00 2.88 -1.62
CA PRO A 246 38.25 1.44 -1.55
C PRO A 246 37.01 0.59 -1.85
N ASN A 247 35.84 1.05 -1.42
CA ASN A 247 34.56 0.36 -1.63
C ASN A 247 34.07 0.47 -3.07
N LEU A 248 34.38 1.59 -3.74
CA LEU A 248 34.18 1.76 -5.18
C LEU A 248 35.10 0.84 -5.97
N ALA A 249 36.39 0.78 -5.61
CA ALA A 249 37.38 -0.04 -6.28
C ALA A 249 37.07 -1.55 -6.19
N ASN A 250 36.52 -2.02 -5.07
CA ASN A 250 36.16 -3.43 -4.87
C ASN A 250 34.71 -3.78 -5.23
N GLY A 251 33.92 -2.81 -5.71
CA GLY A 251 32.53 -3.00 -6.15
C GLY A 251 31.48 -3.17 -5.02
N SER A 252 31.86 -3.08 -3.75
CA SER A 252 30.89 -3.11 -2.63
C SER A 252 29.99 -1.87 -2.58
N VAL A 253 30.49 -0.76 -3.13
CA VAL A 253 29.70 0.40 -3.56
C VAL A 253 29.91 0.50 -5.07
N TRP A 254 28.84 0.54 -5.86
CA TRP A 254 29.00 0.62 -7.33
C TRP A 254 28.69 2.01 -7.89
N ARG A 255 28.05 2.88 -7.11
CA ARG A 255 27.74 4.25 -7.54
C ARG A 255 27.62 5.21 -6.36
N LEU A 256 28.25 6.37 -6.47
CA LEU A 256 28.06 7.54 -5.61
C LEU A 256 27.41 8.65 -6.45
N GLN A 257 26.27 9.16 -6.02
CA GLN A 257 25.52 10.21 -6.72
C GLN A 257 25.17 11.36 -5.76
N LEU A 258 25.34 12.60 -6.22
CA LEU A 258 24.84 13.79 -5.55
C LEU A 258 23.43 14.13 -6.05
N ASP A 259 22.59 14.66 -5.17
CA ASP A 259 21.20 14.96 -5.50
C ASP A 259 20.66 16.15 -4.67
N THR A 260 19.47 16.64 -5.02
CA THR A 260 18.78 17.73 -4.32
C THR A 260 18.07 17.20 -3.08
N TYR A 261 18.33 17.81 -1.91
CA TYR A 261 17.57 17.51 -0.71
C TYR A 261 16.27 18.32 -0.70
N GLU A 262 15.16 17.60 -0.71
CA GLU A 262 13.80 18.15 -0.62
C GLU A 262 13.20 17.68 0.71
N PRO A 263 13.14 18.54 1.73
CA PRO A 263 12.53 18.21 3.01
C PRO A 263 11.03 17.90 2.84
N GLU A 264 10.55 16.82 3.47
CA GLU A 264 9.12 16.47 3.48
C GLU A 264 8.35 17.33 4.50
N THR A 265 8.44 18.65 4.35
CA THR A 265 8.01 19.66 5.34
C THR A 265 6.58 19.44 5.84
N LEU A 266 5.63 19.23 4.93
CA LEU A 266 4.23 18.97 5.30
C LEU A 266 4.10 17.71 6.16
N ARG A 267 4.76 16.61 5.78
CA ARG A 267 4.73 15.33 6.51
C ARG A 267 5.19 15.48 7.95
N TYR A 268 6.14 16.37 8.19
CA TYR A 268 6.73 16.61 9.50
C TYR A 268 6.19 17.88 10.18
N GLY A 269 5.01 18.37 9.78
CA GLY A 269 4.27 19.39 10.54
C GLY A 269 4.56 20.84 10.17
N GLY A 270 5.16 21.10 9.01
CA GLY A 270 5.35 22.45 8.46
C GLY A 270 6.77 23.00 8.71
N LEU A 271 7.06 24.16 8.11
CA LEU A 271 8.39 24.78 8.15
C LEU A 271 8.88 25.03 9.58
N GLY A 272 7.98 25.45 10.48
CA GLY A 272 8.29 25.69 11.89
C GLY A 272 8.68 24.43 12.69
N ASN A 273 8.42 23.23 12.15
CA ASN A 273 8.72 21.96 12.81
C ASN A 273 9.81 21.13 12.11
N GLN A 274 10.20 21.50 10.88
CA GLN A 274 11.13 20.72 10.06
C GLN A 274 12.48 20.48 10.75
N GLU A 275 13.09 21.50 11.33
CA GLU A 275 14.36 21.37 12.05
C GLU A 275 14.26 20.40 13.25
N ARG A 276 13.12 20.38 13.95
CA ARG A 276 12.90 19.45 15.07
C ARG A 276 12.86 18.01 14.58
N ALA A 277 12.22 17.76 13.44
CA ALA A 277 12.21 16.44 12.83
C ALA A 277 13.62 16.01 12.41
N GLU A 278 14.43 16.91 11.83
CA GLU A 278 15.82 16.63 11.45
C GLU A 278 16.72 16.32 12.64
N ARG A 279 16.54 17.01 13.78
CA ARG A 279 17.24 16.69 15.03
C ARG A 279 16.87 15.30 15.55
N ILE A 280 15.62 14.87 15.38
CA ILE A 280 15.20 13.49 15.69
C ILE A 280 15.84 12.51 14.69
N PHE A 281 15.87 12.81 13.39
CA PHE A 281 16.53 11.95 12.39
C PHE A 281 18.01 11.75 12.69
N MET A 282 18.70 12.78 13.16
CA MET A 282 20.10 12.70 13.60
C MET A 282 20.23 11.79 14.82
N ALA A 283 19.42 12.00 15.87
CA ALA A 283 19.46 11.17 17.08
C ALA A 283 19.16 9.69 16.78
N ASP A 284 18.22 9.42 15.87
CA ASP A 284 17.94 8.08 15.37
C ASP A 284 19.12 7.48 14.62
N SER A 285 19.75 8.28 13.75
CA SER A 285 20.87 7.85 12.93
C SER A 285 22.08 7.52 13.80
N ASP A 286 22.37 8.33 14.82
CA ASP A 286 23.43 8.09 15.80
C ASP A 286 23.22 6.76 16.55
N ALA A 287 22.00 6.51 17.05
CA ALA A 287 21.68 5.25 17.71
C ALA A 287 21.77 4.06 16.76
N ALA A 288 21.27 4.21 15.52
CA ALA A 288 21.32 3.16 14.52
C ALA A 288 22.77 2.79 14.15
N LEU A 289 23.71 3.74 14.07
CA LEU A 289 25.12 3.42 13.84
C LEU A 289 25.69 2.54 14.96
N GLY A 290 25.42 2.88 16.22
CA GLY A 290 25.88 2.09 17.37
C GLY A 290 25.31 0.68 17.38
N ILE A 291 24.00 0.54 17.09
CA ILE A 291 23.30 -0.75 17.03
C ILE A 291 23.77 -1.59 15.83
N LEU A 292 24.03 -0.96 14.68
CA LEU A 292 24.48 -1.66 13.46
C LEU A 292 25.95 -2.11 13.55
N ALA A 293 26.77 -1.47 14.39
CA ALA A 293 28.15 -1.89 14.65
C ALA A 293 28.25 -3.18 15.51
N GLY A 294 27.13 -3.67 16.05
CA GLY A 294 27.08 -4.89 16.86
C GLY A 294 27.26 -6.20 16.08
N ASN A 295 26.97 -7.34 16.74
CA ASN A 295 27.27 -8.68 16.21
C ASN A 295 26.56 -8.96 14.86
N PRO A 296 27.29 -9.46 13.84
CA PRO A 296 26.69 -9.94 12.60
C PRO A 296 25.96 -11.28 12.80
N GLY A 297 25.15 -11.68 11.82
CA GLY A 297 24.43 -12.96 11.82
C GLY A 297 23.05 -12.93 12.45
N ALA A 298 22.41 -14.10 12.52
CA ALA A 298 21.00 -14.25 12.88
C ALA A 298 20.67 -13.77 14.30
N GLU A 299 21.58 -13.96 15.26
CA GLU A 299 21.40 -13.48 16.64
C GLU A 299 21.39 -11.94 16.69
N GLY A 300 22.32 -11.30 15.98
CA GLY A 300 22.35 -9.84 15.83
C GLY A 300 21.11 -9.29 15.13
N GLU A 301 20.61 -9.98 14.09
CA GLU A 301 19.35 -9.62 13.44
C GLU A 301 18.16 -9.71 14.39
N ARG A 302 18.09 -10.77 15.21
CA ARG A 302 17.05 -10.91 16.22
C ARG A 302 17.14 -9.80 17.28
N MET A 303 18.34 -9.49 17.77
CA MET A 303 18.54 -8.39 18.73
C MET A 303 18.12 -7.04 18.14
N ARG A 304 18.54 -6.73 16.91
CA ARG A 304 18.11 -5.50 16.21
C ARG A 304 16.60 -5.42 16.04
N TRP A 305 15.95 -6.55 15.75
CA TRP A 305 14.49 -6.61 15.65
C TRP A 305 13.82 -6.31 17.01
N CYS A 306 14.33 -6.88 18.10
CA CYS A 306 13.87 -6.56 19.46
C CYS A 306 14.12 -5.07 19.80
N THR A 307 15.28 -4.53 19.44
CA THR A 307 15.62 -3.12 19.64
C THR A 307 14.71 -2.20 18.82
N ALA A 308 14.34 -2.58 17.59
CA ALA A 308 13.36 -1.84 16.79
C ALA A 308 11.98 -1.82 17.46
N LEU A 309 11.50 -2.95 17.99
CA LEU A 309 10.26 -3.01 18.75
C LEU A 309 10.32 -2.13 20.01
N ALA A 310 11.42 -2.21 20.77
CA ALA A 310 11.64 -1.34 21.94
C ALA A 310 11.72 0.14 21.55
N SER A 311 12.26 0.47 20.38
CA SER A 311 12.32 1.83 19.86
C SER A 311 10.92 2.40 19.59
N VAL A 312 9.99 1.59 19.10
CA VAL A 312 8.59 2.03 18.91
C VAL A 312 7.93 2.35 20.27
N ASP A 313 8.09 1.49 21.28
CA ASP A 313 7.56 1.79 22.63
C ASP A 313 8.25 3.00 23.27
N ALA A 314 9.55 3.19 23.03
CA ALA A 314 10.30 4.35 23.51
C ALA A 314 9.81 5.67 22.89
N TYR A 315 9.43 5.68 21.62
CA TYR A 315 8.78 6.84 21.00
C TYR A 315 7.46 7.20 21.68
N PHE A 316 6.60 6.21 21.87
CA PHE A 316 5.32 6.43 22.53
C PHE A 316 5.48 6.92 23.97
N THR A 317 6.47 6.39 24.68
CA THR A 317 6.82 6.86 26.02
C THR A 317 7.38 8.28 25.99
N SER A 318 8.19 8.62 24.99
CA SER A 318 8.79 9.96 24.85
C SER A 318 7.79 11.03 24.43
N ALA A 319 6.71 10.64 23.75
CA ALA A 319 5.58 11.50 23.43
C ALA A 319 4.49 11.51 24.52
N ASP A 320 4.75 10.90 25.68
CA ASP A 320 3.86 10.84 26.85
C ASP A 320 2.48 10.20 26.60
N LEU A 321 2.42 9.21 25.69
CA LEU A 321 1.18 8.47 25.45
C LEU A 321 0.91 7.49 26.60
N SER A 322 -0.32 7.51 27.12
CA SER A 322 -0.84 6.46 28.00
C SER A 322 -0.91 5.11 27.28
N VAL A 323 -0.85 3.99 28.02
CA VAL A 323 -0.91 2.64 27.42
C VAL A 323 -2.16 2.44 26.53
N ALA A 324 -3.28 3.07 26.89
CA ALA A 324 -4.50 3.04 26.08
C ALA A 324 -4.33 3.78 24.74
N GLN A 325 -3.71 4.96 24.74
CA GLN A 325 -3.38 5.70 23.50
C GLN A 325 -2.37 4.94 22.64
N ARG A 326 -1.38 4.29 23.26
CA ARG A 326 -0.42 3.42 22.53
C ARG A 326 -1.14 2.26 21.84
N LEU A 327 -2.02 1.57 22.56
CA LEU A 327 -2.80 0.47 22.00
C LEU A 327 -3.68 0.93 20.83
N LYS A 328 -4.35 2.07 20.98
CA LYS A 328 -5.14 2.66 19.88
C LYS A 328 -4.24 2.94 18.67
N ASN A 329 -3.10 3.60 18.87
CA ASN A 329 -2.18 3.93 17.78
C ASN A 329 -1.71 2.67 17.04
N VAL A 330 -1.22 1.64 17.74
CA VAL A 330 -0.74 0.42 17.08
C VAL A 330 -1.86 -0.37 16.39
N ARG A 331 -3.09 -0.38 16.92
CA ARG A 331 -4.25 -1.00 16.26
C ARG A 331 -4.65 -0.29 14.98
N ASP A 332 -4.69 1.04 15.00
CA ASP A 332 -4.97 1.86 13.82
C ASP A 332 -3.94 1.55 12.71
N ARG A 333 -2.67 1.29 13.08
CA ARG A 333 -1.61 0.86 12.14
C ARG A 333 -1.78 -0.58 11.66
N CYS A 334 -2.10 -1.52 12.55
CA CYS A 334 -2.42 -2.91 12.16
C CYS A 334 -3.54 -2.94 11.12
N ALA A 335 -4.63 -2.19 11.32
CA ALA A 335 -5.74 -2.14 10.37
C ALA A 335 -5.34 -1.63 8.97
N GLY A 336 -4.35 -0.72 8.90
CA GLY A 336 -3.75 -0.30 7.64
C GLY A 336 -2.94 -1.41 6.98
N PHE A 337 -2.06 -2.07 7.73
CA PHE A 337 -1.22 -3.16 7.23
C PHE A 337 -2.00 -4.43 6.91
N ASP A 338 -3.12 -4.72 7.57
CA ASP A 338 -3.94 -5.90 7.32
C ASP A 338 -4.62 -5.83 5.94
N LYS A 339 -4.77 -4.63 5.35
CA LYS A 339 -5.18 -4.48 3.95
C LYS A 339 -4.10 -4.92 2.97
N GLU A 340 -2.83 -4.74 3.33
CA GLU A 340 -1.66 -5.09 2.52
C GLU A 340 -1.19 -6.53 2.78
N PHE A 341 -1.34 -7.02 4.02
CA PHE A 341 -0.87 -8.32 4.51
C PHE A 341 -1.97 -9.06 5.31
N PRO A 342 -3.09 -9.46 4.69
CA PRO A 342 -4.28 -9.96 5.40
C PRO A 342 -4.05 -11.24 6.23
N LEU A 343 -3.06 -12.05 5.87
CA LEU A 343 -2.76 -13.32 6.56
C LEU A 343 -1.74 -13.15 7.71
N LEU A 344 -1.16 -11.96 7.88
CA LEU A 344 -0.07 -11.74 8.83
C LEU A 344 -0.54 -11.84 10.29
N GLY A 345 -1.56 -11.08 10.67
CA GLY A 345 -2.08 -11.04 12.04
C GLY A 345 -2.41 -12.43 12.61
N PRO A 346 -3.23 -13.25 11.92
CA PRO A 346 -3.55 -14.62 12.35
C PRO A 346 -2.32 -15.51 12.51
N ALA A 347 -1.36 -15.42 11.59
CA ALA A 347 -0.15 -16.26 11.58
C ALA A 347 0.82 -15.96 12.74
N LEU A 348 0.75 -14.77 13.35
CA LEU A 348 1.65 -14.38 14.44
C LEU A 348 1.28 -14.99 15.80
N GLY A 349 0.19 -15.74 15.91
CA GLY A 349 -0.29 -16.35 17.16
C GLY A 349 0.78 -17.17 17.90
N GLN A 350 1.40 -18.12 17.21
CA GLN A 350 2.42 -19.00 17.78
C GLN A 350 3.69 -18.24 18.14
N ARG A 351 4.24 -17.47 17.19
CA ARG A 351 5.46 -16.69 17.39
C ARG A 351 5.36 -15.73 18.57
N PHE A 352 4.19 -15.10 18.77
CA PHE A 352 3.98 -14.25 19.94
C PHE A 352 4.08 -15.03 21.25
N ARG A 353 3.51 -16.24 21.34
CA ARG A 353 3.58 -17.04 22.58
C ARG A 353 5.01 -17.41 22.95
N GLU A 354 5.83 -17.70 21.96
CA GLU A 354 7.26 -18.04 22.14
C GLU A 354 8.06 -16.82 22.61
N GLU A 355 7.85 -15.65 22.00
CA GLU A 355 8.62 -14.43 22.26
C GLU A 355 8.08 -13.59 23.44
N ARG A 356 6.83 -13.82 23.87
CA ARG A 356 6.10 -12.96 24.82
C ARG A 356 6.89 -12.63 26.07
N LYS A 357 7.43 -13.64 26.77
CA LYS A 357 8.13 -13.42 28.05
C LYS A 357 9.35 -12.51 27.86
N GLY A 358 10.11 -12.72 26.78
CA GLY A 358 11.28 -11.90 26.45
C GLY A 358 10.89 -10.46 26.10
N LEU A 359 9.83 -10.27 25.32
CA LEU A 359 9.34 -8.96 24.93
C LEU A 359 8.69 -8.20 26.11
N GLU A 360 7.94 -8.87 26.98
CA GLU A 360 7.43 -8.25 28.21
C GLU A 360 8.58 -7.79 29.09
N ALA A 361 9.59 -8.63 29.33
CA ALA A 361 10.78 -8.25 30.10
C ALA A 361 11.53 -7.07 29.44
N LEU A 362 11.67 -7.05 28.12
CA LEU A 362 12.31 -5.97 27.39
C LEU A 362 11.61 -4.62 27.59
N LEU A 363 10.28 -4.61 27.57
CA LEU A 363 9.48 -3.38 27.73
C LEU A 363 9.21 -3.01 29.19
N ASP A 364 9.18 -3.96 30.11
CA ASP A 364 8.91 -3.75 31.54
C ASP A 364 10.16 -3.35 32.32
N GLN A 365 11.37 -3.51 31.75
CA GLN A 365 12.63 -2.99 32.30
C GLN A 365 12.59 -1.46 32.41
N ARG A 366 11.94 -0.96 33.46
CA ARG A 366 12.28 0.29 34.14
C ARG A 366 13.65 0.04 34.76
N PRO A 367 14.72 0.71 34.28
CA PRO A 367 16.05 0.35 34.72
C PRO A 367 16.19 0.62 36.23
N GLN A 368 16.43 -0.42 37.02
CA GLN A 368 17.09 -0.28 38.34
C GLN A 368 18.63 -0.33 38.17
N GLY A 369 19.14 0.18 37.04
CA GLY A 369 20.56 0.19 36.66
C GLY A 369 20.75 0.51 35.17
N PRO A 370 21.98 0.83 34.71
CA PRO A 370 22.26 1.15 33.31
C PRO A 370 21.94 -0.04 32.39
N ARG A 371 21.30 0.18 31.24
CA ARG A 371 21.15 -0.88 30.22
C ARG A 371 22.49 -1.18 29.54
N SER A 372 22.60 -2.39 28.99
CA SER A 372 23.78 -2.86 28.25
C SER A 372 23.48 -3.11 26.77
N GLY A 373 24.53 -3.12 25.94
CA GLY A 373 24.45 -3.42 24.51
C GLY A 373 23.64 -2.40 23.70
N ASP A 374 22.90 -2.87 22.71
CA ASP A 374 22.08 -2.06 21.79
C ASP A 374 21.13 -1.08 22.52
N LEU A 375 20.64 -1.46 23.69
CA LEU A 375 19.68 -0.66 24.45
C LEU A 375 20.29 0.61 25.03
N THR A 376 21.61 0.66 25.26
CA THR A 376 22.31 1.88 25.71
C THR A 376 22.23 2.98 24.64
N TYR A 377 22.39 2.62 23.36
CA TYR A 377 22.23 3.57 22.25
C TYR A 377 20.80 4.06 22.15
N LEU A 378 19.83 3.17 22.35
CA LEU A 378 18.41 3.54 22.35
C LEU A 378 18.05 4.48 23.51
N GLU A 379 18.61 4.26 24.70
CA GLU A 379 18.43 5.15 25.86
C GLU A 379 19.00 6.55 25.61
N ALA A 380 20.23 6.64 25.10
CA ALA A 380 20.87 7.91 24.76
C ALA A 380 20.06 8.69 23.72
N ARG A 381 19.55 8.01 22.68
CA ARG A 381 18.62 8.60 21.70
C ARG A 381 17.32 9.03 22.35
N THR A 382 16.72 8.20 23.21
CA THR A 382 15.46 8.50 23.89
C THR A 382 15.57 9.78 24.73
N ALA A 383 16.67 9.95 25.46
CA ALA A 383 16.94 11.15 26.23
C ALA A 383 17.01 12.41 25.36
N ARG A 384 17.58 12.32 24.15
CA ARG A 384 17.67 13.42 23.19
C ARG A 384 16.35 13.77 22.52
N ILE A 385 15.53 12.77 22.17
CA ILE A 385 14.28 13.00 21.44
C ILE A 385 13.12 13.44 22.32
N ARG A 386 13.10 13.06 23.60
CA ARG A 386 12.01 13.38 24.53
C ARG A 386 11.70 14.88 24.63
N PRO A 387 12.66 15.79 24.90
CA PRO A 387 12.36 17.22 24.94
C PRO A 387 11.83 17.74 23.60
N ILE A 388 12.37 17.24 22.48
CA ILE A 388 11.95 17.66 21.13
C ILE A 388 10.50 17.24 20.86
N LEU A 389 10.12 16.00 21.21
CA LEU A 389 8.73 15.54 21.10
C LEU A 389 7.79 16.30 22.02
N GLY A 390 8.25 16.72 23.20
CA GLY A 390 7.52 17.62 24.09
C GLY A 390 7.24 18.97 23.43
N GLU A 391 8.25 19.59 22.81
CA GLU A 391 8.07 20.83 22.03
C GLU A 391 7.08 20.64 20.87
N MET A 392 7.18 19.53 20.12
CA MET A 392 6.22 19.20 19.07
C MET A 392 4.80 19.05 19.61
N GLY A 393 4.64 18.44 20.79
CA GLY A 393 3.36 18.32 21.47
C GLY A 393 2.74 19.67 21.87
N ILE A 394 3.58 20.62 22.30
CA ILE A 394 3.15 22.01 22.57
C ILE A 394 2.70 22.70 21.27
N LEU A 395 3.45 22.55 20.18
CA LEU A 395 3.06 23.10 18.88
C LEU A 395 1.73 22.51 18.39
N ALA A 396 1.53 21.20 18.61
CA ALA A 396 0.28 20.53 18.28
C ALA A 396 -0.91 21.10 19.08
N SER A 397 -0.73 21.36 20.39
CA SER A 397 -1.82 21.83 21.25
C SER A 397 -2.27 23.26 20.94
N VAL A 398 -1.38 24.09 20.38
CA VAL A 398 -1.70 25.45 19.93
C VAL A 398 -2.06 25.54 18.44
N GLY A 399 -2.17 24.39 17.74
CA GLY A 399 -2.57 24.34 16.33
C GLY A 399 -1.50 24.85 15.35
N ALA A 400 -0.22 24.84 15.75
CA ALA A 400 0.89 25.34 14.93
C ALA A 400 1.50 24.29 13.97
N LEU A 401 0.98 23.07 13.95
CA LEU A 401 1.44 22.01 13.04
C LEU A 401 0.49 21.84 11.86
N THR A 402 1.03 21.70 10.65
CA THR A 402 0.24 21.43 9.43
C THR A 402 -0.24 19.98 9.33
N THR A 403 0.39 19.08 10.09
CA THR A 403 0.07 17.65 10.15
C THR A 403 -0.21 17.23 11.61
N PRO A 404 -1.25 16.41 11.87
CA PRO A 404 -1.54 15.92 13.21
C PRO A 404 -0.35 15.20 13.85
N MET A 405 -0.14 15.43 15.15
CA MET A 405 1.00 14.85 15.90
C MET A 405 1.07 13.32 15.80
N ASP A 406 -0.08 12.62 15.80
CA ASP A 406 -0.14 11.16 15.64
C ASP A 406 0.40 10.69 14.28
N ALA A 407 0.24 11.49 13.22
CA ALA A 407 0.75 11.18 11.89
C ALA A 407 2.26 11.52 11.76
N ILE A 408 2.72 12.59 12.39
CA ILE A 408 4.15 12.92 12.50
C ILE A 408 4.87 11.82 13.29
N LEU A 409 4.34 11.43 14.45
CA LEU A 409 4.90 10.38 15.29
C LEU A 409 5.01 9.05 14.55
N ALA A 410 3.98 8.67 13.79
CA ALA A 410 4.02 7.48 12.95
C ALA A 410 5.10 7.57 11.86
N SER A 411 5.28 8.74 11.24
CA SER A 411 6.34 8.97 10.26
C SER A 411 7.74 8.87 10.89
N LEU A 412 7.92 9.40 12.10
CA LEU A 412 9.19 9.28 12.84
C LEU A 412 9.51 7.83 13.21
N ILE A 413 8.51 7.10 13.73
CA ILE A 413 8.64 5.67 14.05
C ILE A 413 9.02 4.86 12.80
N HIS A 414 8.30 5.07 11.69
CA HIS A 414 8.60 4.40 10.42
C HIS A 414 10.05 4.62 10.00
N MET A 415 10.54 5.86 10.08
CA MET A 415 11.91 6.19 9.74
C MET A 415 12.94 5.58 10.70
N SER A 416 12.64 5.46 11.99
CA SER A 416 13.48 4.73 12.94
C SER A 416 13.57 3.25 12.62
N VAL A 417 12.44 2.62 12.24
CA VAL A 417 12.42 1.20 11.85
C VAL A 417 13.21 0.99 10.55
N ASN A 418 13.07 1.88 9.58
CA ASN A 418 13.86 1.88 8.33
C ASN A 418 15.37 1.89 8.57
N ARG A 419 15.86 2.62 9.57
CA ARG A 419 17.29 2.70 9.89
C ARG A 419 17.84 1.43 10.54
N LEU A 420 17.03 0.78 11.39
CA LEU A 420 17.43 -0.40 12.16
C LEU A 420 17.32 -1.71 11.37
N LEU A 421 16.31 -1.83 10.50
CA LEU A 421 16.00 -3.07 9.81
C LEU A 421 16.49 -3.06 8.35
N SER A 422 17.20 -4.12 7.96
CA SER A 422 17.92 -4.21 6.69
C SER A 422 17.08 -4.71 5.51
N SER A 423 15.94 -5.37 5.74
CA SER A 423 15.15 -6.05 4.70
C SER A 423 13.67 -6.10 5.05
N ALA A 424 12.81 -6.18 4.03
CA ALA A 424 11.36 -6.38 4.18
C ALA A 424 10.72 -5.41 5.20
N GLN A 425 11.17 -4.16 5.22
CA GLN A 425 10.90 -3.20 6.29
C GLN A 425 9.40 -3.03 6.58
N ARG A 426 8.56 -2.89 5.53
CA ARG A 426 7.09 -2.78 5.70
C ARG A 426 6.48 -4.00 6.38
N ALA A 427 6.86 -5.21 5.96
CA ALA A 427 6.35 -6.44 6.56
C ALA A 427 6.86 -6.60 8.00
N GLN A 428 8.13 -6.29 8.27
CA GLN A 428 8.70 -6.37 9.62
C GLN A 428 8.09 -5.33 10.57
N GLU A 429 7.83 -4.12 10.08
CA GLU A 429 7.12 -3.06 10.81
C GLU A 429 5.69 -3.49 11.17
N ALA A 430 4.97 -4.11 10.23
CA ALA A 430 3.65 -4.68 10.49
C ALA A 430 3.68 -5.75 11.59
N VAL A 431 4.70 -6.63 11.59
CA VAL A 431 4.89 -7.62 12.67
C VAL A 431 5.13 -6.92 14.01
N ILE A 432 5.98 -5.89 14.06
CA ILE A 432 6.26 -5.14 15.29
C ILE A 432 4.97 -4.54 15.86
N TYR A 433 4.12 -3.91 15.03
CA TYR A 433 2.85 -3.35 15.47
C TYR A 433 1.89 -4.41 16.03
N HIS A 434 1.77 -5.56 15.36
CA HIS A 434 0.94 -6.68 15.84
C HIS A 434 1.45 -7.24 17.18
N MET A 435 2.76 -7.34 17.37
CA MET A 435 3.34 -7.78 18.64
C MET A 435 3.09 -6.78 19.76
N LEU A 436 3.28 -5.47 19.51
CA LEU A 436 3.02 -4.41 20.47
C LEU A 436 1.54 -4.32 20.86
N ALA A 437 0.62 -4.48 19.91
CA ALA A 437 -0.82 -4.51 20.19
C ALA A 437 -1.16 -5.56 21.26
N ARG A 438 -0.66 -6.78 21.09
CA ARG A 438 -0.88 -7.89 22.05
C ARG A 438 -0.22 -7.64 23.40
N LEU A 439 0.98 -7.03 23.42
CA LEU A 439 1.66 -6.67 24.67
C LEU A 439 0.88 -5.62 25.45
N TYR A 440 0.38 -4.57 24.78
CA TYR A 440 -0.41 -3.52 25.42
C TYR A 440 -1.79 -4.01 25.87
N GLU A 441 -2.46 -4.87 25.09
CA GLU A 441 -3.68 -5.55 25.51
C GLU A 441 -3.45 -6.37 26.79
N GLY A 442 -2.35 -7.14 26.84
CA GLY A 442 -1.96 -7.90 28.01
C GLY A 442 -1.71 -7.03 29.25
N ARG A 443 -1.01 -5.90 29.08
CA ARG A 443 -0.76 -4.92 30.17
C ARG A 443 -2.06 -4.30 30.70
N LEU A 444 -2.97 -3.87 29.83
CA LEU A 444 -4.26 -3.32 30.24
C LEU A 444 -5.16 -4.36 30.90
N GLY A 445 -5.14 -5.61 30.40
CA GLY A 445 -5.84 -6.73 31.02
C GLY A 445 -5.39 -6.97 32.46
N ARG A 446 -4.07 -7.06 32.69
CA ARG A 446 -3.48 -7.24 34.03
C ARG A 446 -3.83 -6.08 34.98
N ALA A 447 -3.75 -4.84 34.51
CA ALA A 447 -4.10 -3.67 35.31
C ALA A 447 -5.58 -3.68 35.75
N ARG A 448 -6.50 -4.12 34.87
CA ARG A 448 -7.94 -4.25 35.20
C ARG A 448 -8.21 -5.34 36.22
N THR A 449 -7.48 -6.46 36.18
CA THR A 449 -7.61 -7.54 37.17
C THR A 449 -7.03 -7.14 38.53
N ALA A 450 -5.87 -6.46 38.56
CA ALA A 450 -5.25 -5.98 39.80
C ALA A 450 -6.08 -4.92 40.56
N VAL A 451 -6.91 -4.14 39.84
CA VAL A 451 -7.85 -3.18 40.46
C VAL A 451 -9.09 -3.89 41.03
N LYS A 452 -9.45 -5.08 40.52
CA LYS A 452 -10.60 -5.86 41.02
C LYS A 452 -10.26 -6.70 42.25
N ASP A 453 -9.02 -7.14 42.38
CA ASP A 453 -8.53 -7.94 43.52
C ASP A 453 -7.37 -7.20 44.23
N PRO A 454 -7.65 -6.18 45.08
CA PRO A 454 -6.60 -5.55 45.88
C PRO A 454 -6.00 -6.60 46.84
N PRO A 455 -4.69 -6.54 47.15
CA PRO A 455 -4.08 -7.49 48.07
C PRO A 455 -4.79 -7.40 49.42
N THR A 456 -5.36 -8.52 49.87
CA THR A 456 -5.87 -8.68 51.23
C THR A 456 -4.72 -8.44 52.20
N CYS A 457 -4.84 -7.37 53.00
CA CYS A 457 -3.92 -7.05 54.10
C CYS A 457 -3.87 -8.17 55.14
#